data_AF-A0A838DWQ3-F1
#
_entry.id   AF-A0A838DWQ3-F1
#
_cell.length_a   1.000
_cell.length_b   1.000
_cell.length_c   1.000
_cell.angle_alpha   90.00
_cell.angle_beta   90.00
_cell.angle_gamma   90.00
#
_symmetry.space_group_name_H-M   'P 1'
#
loop_
_entity.id
_entity.type
_entity.pdbx_description
1 polymer ?
#
loop_
_entity_poly.entity_id
_entity_poly.type
_entity_poly.pdbx_seq_one_letter_code
_entity_poly.pdbx_strand_id
1 'polypeptide(L)' 'MPLELLELRGQTLEDLYGAPLLLVRPDQHVAWRGTSVDQPTAGAVIDRVRGL' A
#
# COMPACT_ATOMS: atom_id res chain seq x y z
N MET A 1 -9.51 9.07 -7.71
CA MET A 1 -9.53 8.74 -6.27
C MET A 1 -8.35 9.44 -5.64
N PRO A 2 -8.52 10.20 -4.54
CA PRO A 2 -7.39 10.76 -3.82
C PRO A 2 -6.54 9.63 -3.22
N LEU A 3 -5.23 9.75 -3.30
CA LEU A 3 -4.25 8.92 -2.59
C LEU A 3 -3.52 9.84 -1.62
N GLU A 4 -3.44 9.45 -0.36
CA GLU A 4 -2.70 10.17 0.67
C GLU A 4 -1.50 9.34 1.11
N LEU A 5 -0.35 10.00 1.25
CA LEU A 5 0.84 9.38 1.79
C LEU A 5 0.91 9.67 3.29
N LEU A 6 0.85 8.61 4.10
CA LEU A 6 0.99 8.68 5.55
C LEU A 6 2.31 8.05 5.96
N GLU A 7 3.21 8.86 6.53
CA GLU A 7 4.44 8.38 7.16
C GLU A 7 4.17 7.99 8.62
N LEU A 8 4.26 6.70 8.93
CA LEU A 8 4.13 6.20 10.29
C LEU A 8 5.50 6.16 10.97
N ARG A 9 5.73 7.05 11.95
CA ARG A 9 6.97 7.12 12.72
C ARG A 9 6.86 6.32 14.02
N GLY A 10 7.92 5.60 14.38
CA GLY A 10 8.04 4.92 15.68
C GLY A 10 7.38 3.55 15.78
N GLN A 11 6.70 3.07 14.74
CA GLN A 11 6.20 1.69 14.63
C GLN A 11 6.80 1.04 13.38
N THR A 12 7.39 -0.14 13.56
CA THR A 12 7.88 -0.97 12.46
C THR A 12 6.70 -1.64 11.79
N LEU A 13 6.24 -1.07 10.67
CA LEU A 13 5.23 -1.71 9.81
C LEU A 13 5.63 -3.13 9.42
N GLU A 14 6.93 -3.41 9.32
CA GLU A 14 7.48 -4.74 9.10
C GLU A 14 7.09 -5.74 10.19
N ASP A 15 7.12 -5.35 11.47
CA ASP A 15 6.80 -6.26 12.57
C ASP A 15 5.29 -6.56 12.63
N LEU A 16 4.45 -5.56 12.33
CA LEU A 16 2.99 -5.69 12.40
C LEU A 16 2.36 -6.29 11.14
N TYR A 17 2.89 -5.91 9.97
CA TYR A 17 2.28 -6.21 8.67
C TYR A 17 3.19 -7.02 7.74
N GLY A 18 4.42 -7.34 8.16
CA GLY A 18 5.37 -8.13 7.37
C GLY A 18 6.01 -7.37 6.20
N ALA A 19 5.78 -6.05 6.10
CA ALA A 19 6.33 -5.21 5.04
C ALA A 19 6.35 -3.73 5.45
N PRO A 20 7.29 -2.91 4.94
CA PRO A 20 7.41 -1.50 5.29
C PRO A 20 6.44 -0.57 4.53
N LEU A 21 5.83 -1.03 3.44
CA LEU A 21 4.85 -0.26 2.67
C LEU A 21 3.51 -0.98 2.62
N LEU A 22 2.44 -0.20 2.81
CA LEU A 22 1.06 -0.65 2.74
C LEU A 22 0.27 0.25 1.80
N LEU A 23 -0.60 -0.36 1.00
CA LEU A 23 -1.69 0.33 0.32
C LEU A 23 -2.98 -0.03 1.05
N VAL A 24 -3.62 0.97 1.66
CA VAL A 24 -4.85 0.79 2.43
C VAL A 24 -6.03 1.41 1.67
N ARG A 25 -7.13 0.66 1.59
CA ARG A 25 -8.38 1.11 0.97
C ARG A 25 -9.16 2.05 1.89
N PRO A 26 -10.09 2.87 1.36
CA PRO A 26 -10.94 3.73 2.19
C PRO A 26 -11.76 2.98 3.26
N ASP A 27 -12.06 1.69 3.03
CA ASP A 27 -12.73 0.80 3.98
C ASP A 27 -11.77 0.12 4.97
N GLN A 28 -10.54 0.64 5.10
CA GLN A 28 -9.49 0.20 6.02
C GLN A 28 -8.92 -1.20 5.75
N HIS A 29 -9.21 -1.80 4.60
CA HIS A 29 -8.58 -3.06 4.21
C HIS A 29 -7.22 -2.81 3.54
N VAL A 30 -6.21 -3.61 3.91
CA VAL A 30 -4.92 -3.64 3.20
C VAL A 30 -5.13 -4.27 1.82
N ALA A 31 -4.97 -3.46 0.78
CA ALA A 31 -5.09 -3.85 -0.61
C ALA A 31 -3.79 -4.46 -1.16
N TRP A 32 -2.64 -3.99 -0.68
CA TRP A 32 -1.32 -4.47 -1.07
C TRP A 32 -0.30 -4.17 0.04
N ARG A 33 0.76 -4.98 0.12
CA ARG A 33 1.92 -4.78 1.01
C ARG A 33 3.20 -5.24 0.33
N GLY A 34 4.32 -4.59 0.63
CA GLY A 34 5.64 -4.98 0.11
C GLY A 34 6.77 -4.02 0.48
N THR A 35 7.98 -4.35 0.04
CA THR A 35 9.20 -3.57 0.35
C THR A 35 9.46 -2.48 -0.69
N SER A 36 9.20 -2.78 -1.95
CA SER A 36 9.31 -1.85 -3.08
C SER A 36 8.57 -2.43 -4.29
N VAL A 37 8.33 -1.60 -5.29
CA VAL A 37 7.64 -1.98 -6.53
C VAL A 37 8.10 -1.03 -7.64
N ASP A 38 8.30 -1.54 -8.84
CA ASP A 38 8.61 -0.72 -10.01
C ASP A 38 7.37 0.01 -10.54
N GLN A 39 7.57 1.02 -11.37
CA GLN A 39 6.47 1.86 -11.85
C GLN A 39 5.39 1.10 -12.65
N PRO A 40 5.73 0.15 -13.54
CA PRO A 40 4.72 -0.66 -14.23
C PRO A 40 3.86 -1.49 -13.24
N THR A 41 4.49 -2.14 -12.26
CA THR A 41 3.77 -2.96 -11.29
C THR A 41 2.94 -2.09 -10.34
N ALA A 42 3.41 -0.90 -9.99
CA ALA A 42 2.63 0.07 -9.20
C ALA A 42 1.31 0.40 -9.91
N GLY A 43 1.36 0.68 -11.22
CA GLY A 43 0.17 0.93 -12.03
C GLY A 43 -0.82 -0.24 -11.99
N ALA A 44 -0.33 -1.46 -12.20
CA ALA A 44 -1.16 -2.66 -12.17
C ALA A 44 -1.82 -2.91 -10.80
N VAL A 45 -1.12 -2.62 -9.70
CA VAL A 45 -1.69 -2.70 -8.35
C VAL A 45 -2.82 -1.69 -8.18
N ILE A 46 -2.64 -0.45 -8.63
CA ILE A 46 -3.68 0.59 -8.55
C ILE A 46 -4.91 0.19 -9.38
N ASP A 47 -4.73 -0.30 -10.59
CA ASP A 47 -5.83 -0.75 -11.46
C ASP A 47 -6.61 -1.89 -10.80
N ARG A 48 -5.89 -2.90 -10.27
CA ARG A 48 -6.50 -4.03 -9.56
C ARG A 48 -7.33 -3.57 -8.36
N VAL A 49 -6.84 -2.62 -7.57
CA VAL A 49 -7.54 -2.08 -6.39
C VAL A 49 -8.78 -1.27 -6.78
N ARG A 50 -8.78 -0.65 -7.96
CA ARG A 50 -9.92 0.07 -8.53
C ARG A 50 -10.91 -0.85 -9.26
N GLY A 51 -10.58 -2.13 -9.44
CA GLY A 51 -11.38 -3.09 -10.18
C GLY A 51 -11.27 -2.96 -11.70
N LEU A 52 -10.16 -2.39 -12.19
CA LEU A 52 -9.81 -2.28 -13.61
C LEU A 52 -8.97 -3.47 -14.06
#